data_AF-A0A960BR19-F1
#
_entry.id   AF-A0A960BR19-F1
#
_cell.length_a   1.000
_cell.length_b   1.000
_cell.length_c   1.000
_cell.angle_alpha   90.00
_cell.angle_beta   90.00
_cell.angle_gamma   90.00
#
_symmetry.space_group_name_H-M   'P 1'
#
loop_
_entity.id
_entity.type
_entity.pdbx_description
1 polymer ?
#
loop_
_entity_poly.entity_id
_entity_poly.type
_entity_poly.pdbx_seq_one_letter_code
_entity_poly.pdbx_strand_id
1 'polypeptide(L)'
;ALRWFGRVDSRVIRQIACWWLFVAALTGFWFATQARNTRGYVSPYVSNGATDLMRLLTGQGRQSSSDESEGARKLFAGSTLPNYELALGYLTPLILLVVTGWALVALRRRLLGNVTIAAMSLFSMAYFAVFPLMFSESGAEIARRTWSFTSLGIAILIAIAIDRRWDSTGRRPSVPRILWSVTAFAVLVGNTATGMNEVYRFPGRYIYGSDTRSATDEVKDAARWFIDQYGENQSVVGDRTIQLWFGSIARSRWSLPTSSNRLWDFVLAEQPIDPALLREAVSEGLRWVVIDRRQADNVPLIGFYVDQTEPLARLRTQPLGIGSVTKFDDAPWAIRVYSSTNIDIYRIDVRAASGTAANLDGPVYGAGA
;
A
#
# COMPACT_ATOMS: atom_id res chain seq x y z
N ALA A 1 36.68 21.89 -3.53
CA ALA A 1 35.43 21.36 -4.10
C ALA A 1 34.42 22.45 -4.52
N LEU A 2 34.24 23.55 -3.77
CA LEU A 2 33.24 24.59 -4.09
C LEU A 2 33.54 25.52 -5.29
N ARG A 3 34.78 25.58 -5.79
CA ARG A 3 35.14 26.34 -7.01
C ARG A 3 34.63 25.71 -8.32
N TRP A 4 34.07 24.50 -8.25
CA TRP A 4 33.61 23.72 -9.42
C TRP A 4 32.21 24.10 -9.90
N PHE A 5 31.48 24.81 -9.05
CA PHE A 5 30.15 25.33 -9.28
C PHE A 5 30.26 26.85 -9.32
N GLY A 6 29.83 27.48 -10.42
CA GLY A 6 29.94 28.94 -10.59
C GLY A 6 29.32 29.71 -9.40
N ARG A 7 29.68 31.00 -9.25
CA ARG A 7 29.11 31.85 -8.18
C ARG A 7 27.58 31.83 -8.27
N VAL A 8 26.95 31.35 -7.21
CA VAL A 8 25.49 31.25 -7.11
C VAL A 8 24.93 32.55 -6.59
N ASP A 9 23.84 33.03 -7.17
CA ASP A 9 23.06 34.07 -6.52
C ASP A 9 22.38 33.48 -5.29
N SER A 10 22.84 33.92 -4.11
CA SER A 10 22.25 33.57 -2.81
C SER A 10 20.73 33.80 -2.74
N ARG A 11 20.16 34.65 -3.60
CA ARG A 11 18.71 34.88 -3.69
C ARG A 11 17.97 33.68 -4.26
N VAL A 12 18.52 33.02 -5.28
CA VAL A 12 17.91 31.84 -5.92
C VAL A 12 17.84 30.66 -4.96
N ILE A 13 18.95 30.39 -4.25
CA ILE A 13 18.97 29.32 -3.23
C ILE A 13 17.93 29.60 -2.15
N ARG A 14 17.86 30.84 -1.67
CA ARG A 14 16.87 31.25 -0.65
C ARG A 14 15.44 31.10 -1.14
N GLN A 15 15.14 31.49 -2.38
CA GLN A 15 13.80 31.33 -2.95
C GLN A 15 13.39 29.85 -3.06
N ILE A 16 14.28 28.98 -3.54
CA ILE A 16 14.03 27.54 -3.61
C ILE A 16 13.78 26.98 -2.21
N ALA A 17 14.67 27.29 -1.26
CA ALA A 17 14.53 26.83 0.12
C ALA A 17 13.23 27.33 0.76
N CYS A 18 12.88 28.61 0.60
CA CYS A 18 11.62 29.17 1.12
C CYS A 18 10.40 28.50 0.50
N TRP A 19 10.40 28.25 -0.82
CA TRP A 19 9.29 27.55 -1.47
C TRP A 19 9.12 26.12 -0.96
N TRP A 20 10.21 25.36 -0.84
CA TRP A 20 10.17 24.00 -0.30
C TRP A 20 9.74 23.98 1.16
N LEU A 21 10.27 24.90 1.99
CA LEU A 21 9.87 25.03 3.39
C LEU A 21 8.40 25.41 3.52
N PHE A 22 7.89 26.31 2.67
CA PHE A 22 6.49 26.70 2.65
C PHE A 22 5.59 25.50 2.29
N VAL A 23 5.90 24.77 1.21
CA VAL A 23 5.15 23.58 0.81
C VAL A 23 5.20 22.49 1.88
N ALA A 24 6.39 22.26 2.47
CA ALA A 24 6.55 21.30 3.56
C ALA A 24 5.77 21.71 4.81
N ALA A 25 5.78 23.00 5.17
CA ALA A 25 5.02 23.52 6.31
C ALA A 25 3.52 23.41 6.09
N LEU A 26 3.02 23.78 4.90
CA LEU A 26 1.60 23.67 4.55
C LEU A 26 1.14 22.20 4.58
N THR A 27 1.93 21.31 3.96
CA THR A 27 1.64 19.88 3.94
C THR A 27 1.69 19.28 5.34
N GLY A 28 2.71 19.63 6.13
CA GLY A 28 2.87 19.18 7.51
C GLY A 28 1.74 19.68 8.42
N PHE A 29 1.33 20.94 8.25
CA PHE A 29 0.20 21.52 8.99
C PHE A 29 -1.11 20.80 8.66
N TRP A 30 -1.40 20.60 7.37
CA TRP A 30 -2.59 19.83 6.95
C TRP A 30 -2.54 18.39 7.48
N PHE A 31 -1.39 17.72 7.38
CA PHE A 31 -1.20 16.35 7.85
C PHE A 31 -1.42 16.23 9.36
N ALA A 32 -0.90 17.19 10.15
CA ALA A 32 -1.04 17.22 11.59
C ALA A 32 -2.49 17.49 12.04
N THR A 33 -3.21 18.37 11.33
CA THR A 33 -4.51 18.88 11.79
C THR A 33 -5.71 18.18 11.18
N GLN A 34 -5.70 17.93 9.86
CA GLN A 34 -6.86 17.43 9.12
C GLN A 34 -6.80 15.93 8.84
N ALA A 35 -5.59 15.36 8.73
CA ALA A 35 -5.40 14.05 8.15
C ALA A 35 -5.28 12.92 9.20
N ARG A 36 -6.22 12.80 10.15
CA ARG A 36 -6.13 11.80 11.24
C ARG A 36 -6.03 10.36 10.71
N ASN A 37 -6.85 10.00 9.73
CA ASN A 37 -6.80 8.67 9.09
C ASN A 37 -5.50 8.48 8.30
N THR A 38 -5.07 9.50 7.55
CA THR A 38 -3.80 9.45 6.81
C THR A 38 -2.59 9.32 7.75
N ARG A 39 -2.63 9.95 8.93
CA ARG A 39 -1.61 9.80 9.97
C ARG A 39 -1.53 8.37 10.49
N GLY A 40 -2.68 7.80 10.89
CA GLY A 40 -2.75 6.40 11.33
C GLY A 40 -2.25 5.43 10.26
N TYR A 41 -2.52 5.74 8.99
CA TYR A 41 -2.10 4.95 7.86
C TYR A 41 -0.61 5.10 7.51
N VAL A 42 -0.07 6.32 7.40
CA VAL A 42 1.29 6.58 6.89
C VAL A 42 2.34 6.48 7.97
N SER A 43 2.02 6.88 9.21
CA SER A 43 3.01 6.98 10.30
C SER A 43 3.75 5.65 10.54
N PRO A 44 3.08 4.48 10.61
CA PRO A 44 3.77 3.21 10.84
C PRO A 44 4.79 2.88 9.74
N TYR A 45 4.48 3.15 8.47
CA TYR A 45 5.43 2.88 7.38
C TYR A 45 6.66 3.77 7.46
N VAL A 46 6.50 5.03 7.85
CA VAL A 46 7.62 5.98 7.95
C VAL A 46 8.52 5.62 9.13
N SER A 47 7.93 5.37 10.31
CA SER A 47 8.70 5.01 11.51
C SER A 47 9.40 3.67 11.32
N ASN A 48 8.65 2.64 10.91
CA ASN A 48 9.19 1.29 10.77
C ASN A 48 10.21 1.24 9.63
N GLY A 49 9.95 1.91 8.50
CA GLY A 49 10.86 1.94 7.37
C GLY A 49 12.19 2.62 7.70
N ALA A 50 12.17 3.69 8.48
CA ALA A 50 13.38 4.36 8.97
C ALA A 50 14.14 3.49 9.97
N THR A 51 13.45 2.84 10.91
CA THR A 51 14.06 1.94 11.89
C THR A 51 14.69 0.71 11.21
N ASP A 52 13.99 0.09 10.28
CA ASP A 52 14.48 -1.06 9.50
C ASP A 52 15.72 -0.68 8.69
N LEU A 53 15.67 0.46 7.99
CA LEU A 53 16.83 0.96 7.24
C LEU A 53 18.02 1.24 8.17
N MET A 54 17.78 1.84 9.33
CA MET A 54 18.84 2.11 10.29
C MET A 54 19.46 0.81 10.81
N ARG A 55 18.65 -0.21 11.14
CA ARG A 55 19.11 -1.55 11.55
C ARG A 55 19.93 -2.25 10.45
N LEU A 56 19.55 -2.06 9.18
CA LEU A 56 20.30 -2.56 8.03
C LEU A 56 21.66 -1.87 7.88
N LEU A 57 21.69 -0.54 8.04
CA LEU A 57 22.92 0.26 7.90
C LEU A 57 23.88 0.09 9.08
N THR A 58 23.38 -0.07 10.31
CA THR A 58 24.19 -0.29 11.52
C THR A 58 24.65 -1.73 11.68
N GLY A 59 24.22 -2.64 10.80
CA GLY A 59 24.54 -4.07 10.87
C GLY A 59 23.84 -4.81 12.03
N GLN A 60 22.98 -4.14 12.80
CA GLN A 60 22.23 -4.73 13.91
C GLN A 60 21.21 -5.78 13.44
N GLY A 61 20.82 -5.78 12.16
CA GLY A 61 19.97 -6.82 11.55
C GLY A 61 20.66 -8.17 11.29
N ARG A 62 21.96 -8.32 11.56
CA ARG A 62 22.73 -9.57 11.32
C ARG A 62 22.89 -10.49 12.54
N GLN A 63 22.43 -10.09 13.73
CA GLN A 63 22.84 -10.72 14.99
C GLN A 63 21.74 -11.50 15.75
N SER A 64 20.62 -11.86 15.10
CA SER A 64 19.68 -12.83 15.67
C SER A 64 19.74 -14.13 14.88
N SER A 65 20.63 -15.03 15.33
CA SER A 65 20.74 -16.40 14.84
C SER A 65 19.86 -17.31 15.70
N SER A 66 18.55 -17.36 15.43
CA SER A 66 17.69 -18.51 15.78
C SER A 66 16.24 -18.44 15.28
N ASP A 67 15.80 -17.38 14.58
CA ASP A 67 14.52 -17.38 13.86
C ASP A 67 14.63 -16.44 12.64
N GLU A 68 13.88 -16.74 11.58
CA GLU A 68 14.01 -16.19 10.23
C GLU A 68 14.24 -14.66 10.18
N SER A 69 15.28 -14.26 9.45
CA SER A 69 15.73 -12.88 9.20
C SER A 69 14.59 -11.86 8.96
N GLU A 70 14.12 -11.21 10.03
CA GLU A 70 13.12 -10.12 10.00
C GLU A 70 13.65 -8.78 9.45
N GLY A 71 14.93 -8.67 9.06
CA GLY A 71 15.55 -7.36 8.82
C GLY A 71 15.66 -6.92 7.35
N ALA A 72 15.85 -7.85 6.42
CA ALA A 72 16.26 -7.53 5.05
C ALA A 72 15.33 -8.16 4.02
N ARG A 73 14.56 -7.33 3.32
CA ARG A 73 13.69 -7.79 2.24
C ARG A 73 14.52 -8.37 1.10
N LYS A 74 14.35 -9.66 0.81
CA LYS A 74 14.89 -10.28 -0.40
C LYS A 74 14.10 -9.78 -1.61
N LEU A 75 14.74 -8.98 -2.46
CA LEU A 75 14.12 -8.49 -3.70
C LEU A 75 13.75 -9.67 -4.60
N PHE A 76 12.52 -9.65 -5.13
CA PHE A 76 11.96 -10.69 -6.01
C PHE A 76 11.91 -12.12 -5.43
N ALA A 77 12.05 -12.30 -4.11
CA ALA A 77 11.85 -13.62 -3.51
C ALA A 77 10.43 -14.14 -3.77
N GLY A 78 10.32 -15.39 -4.23
CA GLY A 78 9.04 -16.01 -4.59
C GLY A 78 8.40 -15.48 -5.87
N SER A 79 9.10 -14.61 -6.62
CA SER A 79 8.57 -14.04 -7.85
C SER A 79 8.57 -15.06 -9.00
N THR A 80 7.48 -15.11 -9.74
CA THR A 80 7.36 -15.95 -10.96
C THR A 80 7.69 -15.18 -12.25
N LEU A 81 8.33 -14.02 -12.12
CA LEU A 81 8.64 -13.16 -13.27
C LEU A 81 9.69 -13.76 -14.19
N PRO A 82 9.59 -13.52 -15.52
CA PRO A 82 10.62 -13.92 -16.46
C PRO A 82 11.99 -13.32 -16.10
N ASN A 83 13.07 -14.07 -16.38
CA ASN A 83 14.44 -13.66 -16.06
C ASN A 83 14.82 -12.29 -16.63
N TYR A 84 14.28 -11.90 -17.79
CA TYR A 84 14.55 -10.59 -18.38
C TYR A 84 13.95 -9.45 -17.54
N GLU A 85 12.78 -9.63 -16.92
CA GLU A 85 12.17 -8.62 -16.04
C GLU A 85 12.95 -8.47 -14.74
N LEU A 86 13.41 -9.59 -14.17
CA LEU A 86 14.27 -9.59 -12.98
C LEU A 86 15.56 -8.83 -13.26
N ALA A 87 16.24 -9.17 -14.37
CA ALA A 87 17.47 -8.51 -14.78
C ALA A 87 17.26 -7.01 -15.00
N LEU A 88 16.21 -6.61 -15.72
CA LEU A 88 15.89 -5.21 -15.97
C LEU A 88 15.45 -4.48 -14.69
N GLY A 89 14.79 -5.16 -13.76
CA GLY A 89 14.43 -4.63 -12.45
C GLY A 89 15.67 -4.24 -11.63
N TYR A 90 16.71 -5.08 -11.60
CA TYR A 90 17.98 -4.75 -10.97
C TYR A 90 18.79 -3.70 -11.73
N LEU A 91 18.76 -3.73 -13.07
CA LEU A 91 19.52 -2.79 -13.90
C LEU A 91 18.93 -1.38 -13.91
N THR A 92 17.61 -1.23 -13.76
CA THR A 92 16.93 0.06 -13.92
C THR A 92 17.47 1.15 -12.99
N PRO A 93 17.62 0.93 -11.67
CA PRO A 93 18.22 1.93 -10.78
C PRO A 93 19.64 2.35 -11.20
N LEU A 94 20.44 1.41 -11.73
CA LEU A 94 21.80 1.69 -12.21
C LEU A 94 21.78 2.51 -13.49
N ILE A 95 20.91 2.16 -14.45
CA ILE A 95 20.70 2.92 -15.67
C ILE A 95 20.26 4.34 -15.34
N LEU A 96 19.26 4.49 -14.45
CA LEU A 96 18.78 5.80 -14.01
C LEU A 96 19.88 6.60 -13.32
N LEU A 97 20.72 5.97 -12.50
CA LEU A 97 21.85 6.64 -11.84
C LEU A 97 22.85 7.19 -12.86
N VAL A 98 23.23 6.38 -13.85
CA VAL A 98 24.18 6.77 -14.90
C VAL A 98 23.62 7.91 -15.75
N VAL A 99 22.38 7.77 -16.23
CA VAL A 99 21.77 8.78 -17.12
C VAL A 99 21.47 10.07 -16.36
N THR A 100 21.03 9.99 -15.11
CA THR A 100 20.85 11.19 -14.25
C THR A 100 22.19 11.85 -13.94
N GLY A 101 23.22 11.08 -13.59
CA GLY A 101 24.57 11.59 -13.37
C GLY A 101 25.13 12.31 -14.60
N TRP A 102 24.92 11.73 -15.79
CA TRP A 102 25.26 12.38 -17.06
C TRP A 102 24.50 13.70 -17.25
N ALA A 103 23.18 13.73 -17.00
CA ALA A 103 22.37 14.92 -17.14
C ALA A 103 22.83 16.04 -16.18
N LEU A 104 23.13 15.70 -14.91
CA LEU A 104 23.68 16.63 -13.92
C LEU A 104 25.04 17.19 -14.35
N VAL A 105 25.93 16.34 -14.85
CA VAL A 105 27.25 16.76 -15.35
C VAL A 105 27.12 17.64 -16.60
N ALA A 106 26.21 17.31 -17.52
CA ALA A 106 25.94 18.10 -18.72
C ALA A 106 25.38 19.49 -18.37
N LEU A 107 24.55 19.56 -17.32
CA LEU A 107 23.90 20.79 -16.86
C LEU A 107 24.69 21.53 -15.77
N ARG A 108 25.86 21.02 -15.34
CA ARG A 108 26.58 21.49 -14.13
C ARG A 108 26.84 22.98 -14.05
N ARG A 109 27.17 23.61 -15.18
CA ARG A 109 27.46 25.06 -15.25
C ARG A 109 26.19 25.92 -15.14
N ARG A 110 25.01 25.31 -15.31
CA ARG A 110 23.70 25.97 -15.34
C ARG A 110 22.80 25.56 -14.19
N LEU A 111 23.12 24.47 -13.48
CA LEU A 111 22.41 24.00 -12.29
C LEU A 111 22.08 25.14 -11.32
N LEU A 112 22.99 26.09 -11.17
CA LEU A 112 22.88 27.16 -10.17
C LEU A 112 22.45 28.50 -10.75
N GLY A 113 22.35 28.62 -12.08
CA GLY A 113 21.86 29.82 -12.76
C GLY A 113 20.40 29.73 -13.18
N ASN A 114 19.76 28.57 -13.03
CA ASN A 114 18.37 28.36 -13.41
C ASN A 114 17.63 27.58 -12.32
N VAL A 115 16.67 28.24 -11.68
CA VAL A 115 15.84 27.71 -10.58
C VAL A 115 15.17 26.40 -10.98
N THR A 116 14.63 26.30 -12.19
CA THR A 116 13.95 25.11 -12.68
C THR A 116 14.89 23.92 -12.77
N ILE A 117 16.10 24.11 -13.32
CA ILE A 117 17.09 23.03 -13.42
C ILE A 117 17.55 22.61 -12.02
N ALA A 118 17.79 23.55 -11.11
CA ALA A 118 18.13 23.26 -9.71
C ALA A 118 17.03 22.42 -9.03
N ALA A 119 15.77 22.85 -9.16
CA ALA A 119 14.63 22.18 -8.55
C ALA A 119 14.42 20.77 -9.12
N MET A 120 14.48 20.59 -10.44
CA MET A 120 14.36 19.28 -11.07
C MET A 120 15.52 18.36 -10.71
N SER A 121 16.73 18.90 -10.54
CA SER A 121 17.89 18.13 -10.09
C SER A 121 17.71 17.64 -8.66
N LEU A 122 17.27 18.52 -7.74
CA LEU A 122 16.95 18.13 -6.37
C LEU A 122 15.85 17.07 -6.33
N PHE A 123 14.80 17.25 -7.11
CA PHE A 123 13.68 16.31 -7.19
C PHE A 123 14.08 14.96 -7.79
N SER A 124 14.95 14.96 -8.81
CA SER A 124 15.55 13.73 -9.35
C SER A 124 16.39 13.00 -8.31
N MET A 125 17.15 13.75 -7.50
CA MET A 125 17.95 13.16 -6.43
C MET A 125 17.12 12.53 -5.32
N ALA A 126 15.89 13.00 -5.11
CA ALA A 126 14.96 12.39 -4.15
C ALA A 126 14.66 10.92 -4.49
N TYR A 127 14.65 10.53 -5.77
CA TYR A 127 14.53 9.12 -6.19
C TYR A 127 15.60 8.26 -5.52
N PHE A 128 16.86 8.67 -5.63
CA PHE A 128 18.01 7.93 -5.10
C PHE A 128 18.11 8.03 -3.58
N ALA A 129 17.64 9.13 -2.98
CA ALA A 129 17.58 9.28 -1.53
C ALA A 129 16.60 8.30 -0.88
N VAL A 130 15.47 8.02 -1.55
CA VAL A 130 14.46 7.08 -1.06
C VAL A 130 14.76 5.63 -1.46
N PHE A 131 15.60 5.42 -2.48
CA PHE A 131 15.96 4.08 -2.98
C PHE A 131 16.37 3.06 -1.89
N PRO A 132 17.18 3.40 -0.87
CA PRO A 132 17.56 2.46 0.19
C PRO A 132 16.37 1.89 0.98
N LEU A 133 15.24 2.62 1.08
CA LEU A 133 14.05 2.10 1.74
C LEU A 133 13.45 0.88 1.05
N MET A 134 13.80 0.63 -0.22
CA MET A 134 13.36 -0.55 -0.98
C MET A 134 13.81 -1.89 -0.37
N PHE A 135 14.87 -1.86 0.43
CA PHE A 135 15.42 -3.04 1.11
C PHE A 135 14.76 -3.34 2.47
N SER A 136 13.93 -2.43 2.98
CA SER A 136 13.05 -2.67 4.13
C SER A 136 11.67 -3.11 3.63
N GLU A 137 11.00 -4.00 4.38
CA GLU A 137 9.64 -4.44 4.05
C GLU A 137 8.61 -3.32 4.17
N SER A 138 8.70 -2.54 5.25
CA SER A 138 7.82 -1.38 5.49
C SER A 138 8.20 -0.18 4.63
N GLY A 139 9.51 0.05 4.41
CA GLY A 139 10.02 1.15 3.58
C GLY A 139 9.79 0.98 2.08
N ALA A 140 9.73 -0.27 1.59
CA ALA A 140 9.52 -0.59 0.18
C ALA A 140 8.23 0.00 -0.39
N GLU A 141 7.18 0.09 0.42
CA GLU A 141 5.91 0.68 -0.01
C GLU A 141 6.02 2.19 -0.22
N ILE A 142 6.73 2.89 0.68
CA ILE A 142 7.00 4.33 0.54
C ILE A 142 7.86 4.59 -0.70
N ALA A 143 8.90 3.80 -0.90
CA ALA A 143 9.77 3.93 -2.06
C ALA A 143 8.97 3.81 -3.37
N ARG A 144 8.19 2.74 -3.53
CA ARG A 144 7.40 2.53 -4.76
C ARG A 144 6.38 3.64 -5.02
N ARG A 145 5.72 4.16 -3.98
CA ARG A 145 4.75 5.27 -4.13
C ARG A 145 5.41 6.57 -4.54
N THR A 146 6.57 6.88 -3.98
CA THR A 146 7.29 8.12 -4.29
C THR A 146 7.96 8.07 -5.66
N TRP A 147 8.37 6.89 -6.14
CA TRP A 147 9.03 6.73 -7.44
C TRP A 147 8.19 7.15 -8.63
N SER A 148 6.88 6.98 -8.59
CA SER A 148 5.97 7.49 -9.64
C SER A 148 6.11 9.01 -9.83
N PHE A 149 6.42 9.74 -8.76
CA PHE A 149 6.61 11.19 -8.80
C PHE A 149 8.07 11.57 -9.06
N THR A 150 9.03 10.97 -8.35
CA THR A 150 10.45 11.35 -8.48
C THR A 150 11.04 10.95 -9.84
N SER A 151 10.51 9.91 -10.50
CA SER A 151 10.86 9.55 -11.88
C SER A 151 10.51 10.64 -12.89
N LEU A 152 9.49 11.46 -12.62
CA LEU A 152 9.16 12.61 -13.47
C LEU A 152 10.27 13.66 -13.43
N GLY A 153 10.86 13.90 -12.26
CA GLY A 153 12.03 14.77 -12.11
C GLY A 153 13.18 14.30 -12.98
N ILE A 154 13.49 13.00 -12.92
CA ILE A 154 14.54 12.38 -13.73
C ILE A 154 14.26 12.56 -15.23
N ALA A 155 13.04 12.25 -15.68
CA ALA A 155 12.65 12.37 -17.08
C ALA A 155 12.80 13.80 -17.62
N ILE A 156 12.32 14.80 -16.87
CA ILE A 156 12.41 16.21 -17.24
C ILE A 156 13.87 16.68 -17.26
N LEU A 157 14.67 16.29 -16.26
CA LEU A 157 16.08 16.66 -16.20
C LEU A 157 16.87 16.11 -17.39
N ILE A 158 16.63 14.86 -17.76
CA ILE A 158 17.24 14.22 -18.93
C ILE A 158 16.81 14.93 -20.22
N ALA A 159 15.52 15.24 -20.37
CA ALA A 159 15.01 15.96 -21.54
C ALA A 159 15.71 17.32 -21.72
N ILE A 160 15.84 18.11 -20.65
CA ILE A 160 16.55 19.40 -20.67
C ILE A 160 18.03 19.20 -21.04
N ALA A 161 18.68 18.15 -20.53
CA ALA A 161 20.07 17.87 -20.84
C ALA A 161 20.29 17.50 -22.32
N ILE A 162 19.38 16.71 -22.90
CA ILE A 162 19.41 16.33 -24.32
C ILE A 162 19.20 17.56 -25.21
N ASP A 163 18.13 18.32 -24.97
CA ASP A 163 17.76 19.52 -25.72
C ASP A 163 18.90 20.54 -25.76
N ARG A 164 19.45 20.87 -24.59
CA ARG A 164 20.54 21.84 -24.48
C ARG A 164 21.84 21.38 -25.14
N ARG A 165 22.11 20.09 -25.15
CA ARG A 165 23.31 19.55 -25.80
C ARG A 165 23.17 19.53 -27.32
N TRP A 166 21.95 19.31 -27.81
CA TRP A 166 21.61 19.46 -29.22
C TRP A 166 21.87 20.89 -29.70
N ASP A 167 21.35 21.89 -28.98
CA ASP A 167 21.51 23.31 -29.34
C ASP A 167 22.95 23.79 -29.25
N SER A 168 23.68 23.42 -28.20
CA SER A 168 25.03 23.94 -27.96
C SER A 168 26.11 23.37 -28.88
N THR A 169 25.89 22.19 -29.48
CA THR A 169 26.88 21.54 -30.35
C THR A 169 26.51 21.60 -31.82
N GLY A 170 25.27 21.96 -32.16
CA GLY A 170 24.73 21.93 -33.53
C GLY A 170 24.79 20.54 -34.19
N ARG A 171 25.21 19.52 -33.45
CA ARG A 171 25.43 18.15 -33.89
C ARG A 171 24.46 17.27 -33.13
N ARG A 172 23.78 16.39 -33.87
CA ARG A 172 22.96 15.34 -33.24
C ARG A 172 23.88 14.57 -32.27
N PRO A 173 23.45 14.29 -31.03
CA PRO A 173 24.23 13.44 -30.14
C PRO A 173 24.56 12.15 -30.89
N SER A 174 25.83 11.73 -30.83
CA SER A 174 26.30 10.51 -31.51
C SER A 174 25.63 9.24 -30.97
N VAL A 175 24.90 9.35 -29.86
CA VAL A 175 24.10 8.26 -29.31
C VAL A 175 22.96 7.95 -30.28
N PRO A 176 22.95 6.76 -30.90
CA PRO A 176 21.90 6.39 -31.84
C PRO A 176 20.56 6.38 -31.12
N ARG A 177 19.49 6.81 -31.80
CA ARG A 177 18.11 6.79 -31.27
C ARG A 177 17.74 5.43 -30.67
N ILE A 178 18.26 4.36 -31.28
CA ILE A 178 18.12 2.98 -30.83
C ILE A 178 18.58 2.81 -29.38
N LEU A 179 19.71 3.41 -28.97
CA LEU A 179 20.20 3.27 -27.60
C LEU A 179 19.26 3.95 -26.60
N TRP A 180 18.72 5.12 -26.94
CA TRP A 180 17.72 5.79 -26.09
C TRP A 180 16.41 4.99 -26.02
N SER A 181 15.96 4.42 -27.12
CA SER A 181 14.77 3.55 -27.14
C SER A 181 14.97 2.29 -26.30
N VAL A 182 16.14 1.63 -26.42
CA VAL A 182 16.49 0.45 -25.59
C VAL A 182 16.58 0.83 -24.11
N THR A 183 17.17 1.98 -23.78
CA THR A 183 17.24 2.48 -22.40
C THR A 183 15.85 2.75 -21.84
N ALA A 184 14.99 3.44 -22.59
CA ALA A 184 13.62 3.72 -22.18
C ALA A 184 12.81 2.44 -21.98
N PHE A 185 12.96 1.46 -22.89
CA PHE A 185 12.32 0.15 -22.76
C PHE A 185 12.82 -0.61 -21.53
N ALA A 186 14.13 -0.64 -21.30
CA ALA A 186 14.74 -1.28 -20.13
C ALA A 186 14.21 -0.69 -18.82
N VAL A 187 14.18 0.64 -18.72
CA VAL A 187 13.65 1.37 -17.55
C VAL A 187 12.15 1.12 -17.38
N LEU A 188 11.37 1.12 -18.46
CA LEU A 188 9.94 0.85 -18.42
C LEU A 188 9.68 -0.55 -17.84
N VAL A 189 10.28 -1.58 -18.44
CA VAL A 189 10.09 -2.97 -18.01
C VAL A 189 10.59 -3.18 -16.59
N GLY A 190 11.77 -2.66 -16.23
CA GLY A 190 12.32 -2.83 -14.88
C GLY A 190 11.54 -2.07 -13.80
N ASN A 191 11.03 -0.87 -14.08
CA ASN A 191 10.14 -0.16 -13.16
C ASN A 191 8.80 -0.88 -13.02
N THR A 192 8.24 -1.44 -14.10
CA THR A 192 7.02 -2.26 -14.02
C THR A 192 7.27 -3.52 -13.18
N ALA A 193 8.40 -4.19 -13.37
CA ALA A 193 8.76 -5.40 -12.64
C ALA A 193 8.96 -5.16 -11.13
N THR A 194 9.60 -4.04 -10.77
CA THR A 194 9.82 -3.66 -9.37
C THR A 194 8.59 -3.05 -8.70
N GLY A 195 7.72 -2.39 -9.48
CA GLY A 195 6.54 -1.69 -8.98
C GLY A 195 5.37 -2.60 -8.65
N MET A 196 5.10 -3.61 -9.48
CA MET A 196 3.86 -4.40 -9.42
C MET A 196 4.10 -5.90 -9.57
N ASN A 197 3.49 -6.68 -8.67
CA ASN A 197 3.56 -8.14 -8.69
C ASN A 197 2.85 -8.71 -9.94
N GLU A 198 3.30 -9.88 -10.39
CA GLU A 198 2.77 -10.60 -11.56
C GLU A 198 1.26 -10.83 -11.50
N VAL A 199 0.73 -11.02 -10.29
CA VAL A 199 -0.67 -11.40 -10.06
C VAL A 199 -1.60 -10.25 -10.43
N TYR A 200 -1.11 -9.02 -10.26
CA TYR A 200 -1.81 -7.78 -10.61
C TYR A 200 -1.66 -7.41 -12.09
N ARG A 201 -0.60 -7.89 -12.75
CA ARG A 201 -0.28 -7.55 -14.15
C ARG A 201 -0.90 -8.50 -15.14
N PHE A 202 -0.91 -9.78 -14.80
CA PHE A 202 -1.32 -10.82 -15.72
C PHE A 202 -2.57 -11.52 -15.20
N PRO A 203 -3.61 -11.65 -16.04
CA PRO A 203 -4.75 -12.49 -15.68
C PRO A 203 -4.26 -13.93 -15.48
N GLY A 204 -5.03 -14.70 -14.72
CA GLY A 204 -4.67 -16.07 -14.44
C GLY A 204 -5.79 -16.78 -13.71
N ARG A 205 -5.50 -18.00 -13.27
CA ARG A 205 -6.43 -18.78 -12.45
C ARG A 205 -6.73 -18.04 -11.15
N TYR A 206 -7.92 -18.28 -10.63
CA TYR A 206 -8.33 -17.80 -9.33
C TYR A 206 -7.31 -18.20 -8.25
N ILE A 207 -6.98 -17.25 -7.38
CA ILE A 207 -6.16 -17.46 -6.18
C ILE A 207 -6.82 -16.66 -5.06
N TYR A 208 -7.14 -17.29 -3.92
CA TYR A 208 -7.77 -16.62 -2.79
C TYR A 208 -6.82 -15.60 -2.13
N GLY A 209 -7.37 -14.46 -1.72
CA GLY A 209 -6.61 -13.38 -1.07
C GLY A 209 -5.43 -12.85 -1.89
N SER A 210 -5.59 -12.74 -3.21
CA SER A 210 -4.61 -12.15 -4.14
C SER A 210 -5.01 -10.78 -4.66
N ASP A 211 -6.10 -10.23 -4.14
CA ASP A 211 -6.83 -9.02 -4.58
C ASP A 211 -7.38 -9.16 -6.01
N THR A 212 -6.51 -9.11 -7.02
CA THR A 212 -6.88 -9.05 -8.45
C THR A 212 -7.36 -10.36 -9.02
N ARG A 213 -6.73 -11.50 -8.67
CA ARG A 213 -7.19 -12.83 -9.10
C ARG A 213 -8.22 -13.45 -8.16
N SER A 214 -8.55 -12.79 -7.06
CA SER A 214 -9.68 -13.15 -6.19
C SER A 214 -11.00 -12.54 -6.64
N ALA A 215 -10.96 -11.66 -7.64
CA ALA A 215 -12.10 -10.94 -8.22
C ALA A 215 -12.98 -11.80 -9.13
N THR A 216 -13.68 -12.76 -8.55
CA THR A 216 -14.63 -13.60 -9.29
C THR A 216 -15.84 -12.79 -9.77
N ASP A 217 -16.54 -13.31 -10.78
CA ASP A 217 -17.82 -12.68 -11.19
C ASP A 217 -18.88 -12.83 -10.10
N GLU A 218 -18.82 -13.90 -9.31
CA GLU A 218 -19.66 -14.10 -8.13
C GLU A 218 -19.58 -12.94 -7.11
N VAL A 219 -18.37 -12.48 -6.74
CA VAL A 219 -18.25 -11.36 -5.78
C VAL A 219 -18.74 -10.04 -6.41
N LYS A 220 -18.54 -9.86 -7.72
CA LYS A 220 -19.03 -8.67 -8.43
C LYS A 220 -20.55 -8.67 -8.52
N ASP A 221 -21.16 -9.82 -8.78
CA ASP A 221 -22.62 -9.98 -8.85
C ASP A 221 -23.25 -9.81 -7.48
N ALA A 222 -22.64 -10.35 -6.42
CA ALA A 222 -23.07 -10.08 -5.04
C ALA A 222 -23.01 -8.59 -4.70
N ALA A 223 -21.94 -7.88 -5.11
CA ALA A 223 -21.81 -6.45 -4.90
C ALA A 223 -22.85 -5.63 -5.70
N ARG A 224 -23.13 -6.01 -6.96
CA ARG A 224 -24.18 -5.38 -7.80
C ARG A 224 -25.56 -5.58 -7.20
N TRP A 225 -25.88 -6.82 -6.83
CA TRP A 225 -27.12 -7.14 -6.14
C TRP A 225 -27.26 -6.30 -4.87
N PHE A 226 -26.19 -6.17 -4.09
CA PHE A 226 -26.22 -5.43 -2.83
C PHE A 226 -26.54 -3.94 -3.01
N ILE A 227 -25.93 -3.26 -3.99
CA ILE A 227 -26.26 -1.86 -4.28
C ILE A 227 -27.66 -1.71 -4.88
N ASP A 228 -28.11 -2.65 -5.70
CA ASP A 228 -29.46 -2.62 -6.26
C ASP A 228 -30.54 -2.77 -5.17
N GLN A 229 -30.26 -3.54 -4.12
CA GLN A 229 -31.19 -3.77 -3.01
C GLN A 229 -31.12 -2.69 -1.93
N TYR A 230 -29.92 -2.20 -1.59
CA TYR A 230 -29.71 -1.38 -0.39
C TYR A 230 -29.10 0.01 -0.66
N GLY A 231 -28.75 0.30 -1.91
CA GLY A 231 -28.13 1.57 -2.29
C GLY A 231 -26.69 1.73 -1.81
N GLU A 232 -26.19 2.96 -1.96
CA GLU A 232 -24.79 3.31 -1.65
C GLU A 232 -24.58 3.61 -0.15
N ASN A 233 -23.31 3.78 0.24
CA ASN A 233 -22.89 4.23 1.58
C ASN A 233 -23.29 3.31 2.75
N GLN A 234 -23.61 2.05 2.45
CA GLN A 234 -23.81 1.01 3.45
C GLN A 234 -22.48 0.65 4.11
N SER A 235 -22.47 0.51 5.43
CA SER A 235 -21.26 0.14 6.18
C SER A 235 -21.14 -1.39 6.25
N VAL A 236 -20.06 -1.89 5.67
CA VAL A 236 -19.79 -3.32 5.46
C VAL A 236 -18.47 -3.70 6.12
N VAL A 237 -18.46 -4.85 6.80
CA VAL A 237 -17.25 -5.56 7.21
C VAL A 237 -17.16 -6.89 6.46
N GLY A 238 -15.94 -7.27 6.10
CA GLY A 238 -15.64 -8.52 5.38
C GLY A 238 -14.14 -8.64 5.17
N ASP A 239 -13.70 -9.70 4.51
CA ASP A 239 -12.29 -9.81 4.12
C ASP A 239 -11.88 -8.69 3.14
N ARG A 240 -10.58 -8.58 2.88
CA ARG A 240 -10.00 -7.55 2.01
C ARG A 240 -10.57 -7.58 0.60
N THR A 241 -10.80 -8.77 0.03
CA THR A 241 -11.34 -8.90 -1.33
C THR A 241 -12.77 -8.34 -1.34
N ILE A 242 -13.58 -8.73 -0.37
CA ILE A 242 -14.93 -8.20 -0.17
C ILE A 242 -14.90 -6.68 -0.03
N GLN A 243 -14.05 -6.13 0.84
CA GLN A 243 -13.94 -4.68 1.06
C GLN A 243 -13.61 -3.95 -0.25
N LEU A 244 -12.62 -4.41 -1.00
CA LEU A 244 -12.23 -3.79 -2.27
C LEU A 244 -13.39 -3.76 -3.28
N TRP A 245 -14.09 -4.88 -3.46
CA TRP A 245 -15.13 -4.99 -4.48
C TRP A 245 -16.47 -4.37 -4.06
N PHE A 246 -16.89 -4.49 -2.81
CA PHE A 246 -18.07 -3.79 -2.30
C PHE A 246 -17.83 -2.28 -2.18
N GLY A 247 -16.61 -1.85 -1.87
CA GLY A 247 -16.24 -0.44 -1.94
C GLY A 247 -16.28 0.11 -3.37
N SER A 248 -15.81 -0.67 -4.35
CA SER A 248 -15.73 -0.22 -5.74
C SER A 248 -17.05 -0.30 -6.50
N ILE A 249 -17.77 -1.42 -6.41
CA ILE A 249 -19.01 -1.67 -7.15
C ILE A 249 -20.20 -1.19 -6.35
N ALA A 250 -20.31 -1.65 -5.09
CA ALA A 250 -21.47 -1.33 -4.26
C ALA A 250 -21.39 0.03 -3.56
N ARG A 251 -20.27 0.76 -3.73
CA ARG A 251 -20.00 2.06 -3.09
C ARG A 251 -20.25 2.02 -1.58
N SER A 252 -19.90 0.90 -0.97
CA SER A 252 -20.04 0.68 0.46
C SER A 252 -18.92 1.38 1.25
N ARG A 253 -19.22 1.81 2.46
CA ARG A 253 -18.24 2.34 3.42
C ARG A 253 -17.55 1.18 4.12
N TRP A 254 -16.22 1.26 4.23
CA TRP A 254 -15.42 0.25 4.92
C TRP A 254 -15.42 0.49 6.42
N SER A 255 -15.78 -0.55 7.17
CA SER A 255 -15.51 -0.60 8.60
C SER A 255 -14.14 -1.23 8.79
N LEU A 256 -13.10 -0.39 8.72
CA LEU A 256 -11.71 -0.85 8.90
C LEU A 256 -11.42 -1.04 10.39
N PRO A 257 -10.73 -2.13 10.75
CA PRO A 257 -10.22 -2.27 12.10
C PRO A 257 -9.19 -1.19 12.42
N THR A 258 -9.08 -0.84 13.69
CA THR A 258 -8.06 0.10 14.21
C THR A 258 -7.25 -0.58 15.30
N SER A 259 -6.14 0.03 15.74
CA SER A 259 -5.40 -0.49 16.89
C SER A 259 -6.22 -0.56 18.18
N SER A 260 -7.36 0.16 18.24
CA SER A 260 -8.27 0.21 19.38
C SER A 260 -9.55 -0.61 19.20
N ASN A 261 -9.90 -1.06 17.98
CA ASN A 261 -11.09 -1.88 17.77
C ASN A 261 -10.75 -3.18 17.03
N ARG A 262 -11.34 -4.29 17.48
CA ARG A 262 -11.04 -5.63 16.96
C ARG A 262 -12.00 -6.03 15.85
N LEU A 263 -12.35 -5.12 14.93
CA LEU A 263 -13.32 -5.40 13.86
C LEU A 263 -12.91 -6.58 12.96
N TRP A 264 -11.62 -6.92 12.92
CA TRP A 264 -11.15 -8.14 12.27
C TRP A 264 -11.78 -9.41 12.86
N ASP A 265 -12.28 -9.43 14.10
CA ASP A 265 -12.91 -10.61 14.71
C ASP A 265 -14.21 -11.01 14.00
N PHE A 266 -14.87 -10.09 13.28
CA PHE A 266 -15.96 -10.44 12.36
C PHE A 266 -15.49 -11.40 11.27
N VAL A 267 -14.24 -11.29 10.82
CA VAL A 267 -13.67 -12.16 9.79
C VAL A 267 -12.92 -13.34 10.42
N LEU A 268 -12.06 -13.07 11.40
CA LEU A 268 -11.04 -14.01 11.89
C LEU A 268 -11.51 -14.95 13.00
N ALA A 269 -12.41 -14.51 13.88
CA ALA A 269 -12.77 -15.31 15.05
C ALA A 269 -13.62 -16.53 14.63
N GLU A 270 -13.37 -17.71 15.19
CA GLU A 270 -14.25 -18.86 15.01
C GLU A 270 -15.41 -18.90 16.02
N GLN A 271 -15.27 -18.16 17.12
CA GLN A 271 -16.27 -18.07 18.17
C GLN A 271 -17.31 -16.98 17.87
N PRO A 272 -18.49 -17.03 18.50
CA PRO A 272 -19.46 -15.95 18.43
C PRO A 272 -18.83 -14.58 18.76
N ILE A 273 -19.29 -13.55 18.06
CA ILE A 273 -18.75 -12.19 18.22
C ILE A 273 -19.01 -11.67 19.63
N ASP A 274 -17.99 -11.09 20.24
CA ASP A 274 -18.10 -10.42 21.54
C ASP A 274 -19.24 -9.37 21.50
N PRO A 275 -20.26 -9.48 22.36
CA PRO A 275 -21.37 -8.53 22.40
C PRO A 275 -20.95 -7.08 22.63
N ALA A 276 -19.84 -6.82 23.34
CA ALA A 276 -19.31 -5.48 23.51
C ALA A 276 -18.79 -4.91 22.18
N LEU A 277 -18.02 -5.70 21.44
CA LEU A 277 -17.53 -5.36 20.10
C LEU A 277 -18.70 -5.16 19.12
N LEU A 278 -19.72 -6.02 19.17
CA LEU A 278 -20.91 -5.90 18.34
C LEU A 278 -21.65 -4.58 18.61
N ARG A 279 -21.84 -4.21 19.89
CA ARG A 279 -22.45 -2.93 20.28
C ARG A 279 -21.66 -1.74 19.74
N GLU A 280 -20.34 -1.75 19.97
CA GLU A 280 -19.45 -0.70 19.48
C GLU A 280 -19.56 -0.56 17.97
N ALA A 281 -19.38 -1.65 17.22
CA ALA A 281 -19.44 -1.67 15.76
C ALA A 281 -20.80 -1.15 15.24
N VAL A 282 -21.91 -1.57 15.84
CA VAL A 282 -23.25 -1.10 15.47
C VAL A 282 -23.43 0.38 15.78
N SER A 283 -22.93 0.86 16.92
CA SER A 283 -22.95 2.28 17.30
C SER A 283 -22.14 3.16 16.34
N GLU A 284 -21.03 2.63 15.81
CA GLU A 284 -20.20 3.27 14.78
C GLU A 284 -20.82 3.21 13.37
N GLY A 285 -21.94 2.51 13.23
CA GLY A 285 -22.73 2.47 12.01
C GLY A 285 -22.58 1.19 11.19
N LEU A 286 -21.92 0.15 11.68
CA LEU A 286 -21.86 -1.15 11.01
C LEU A 286 -23.27 -1.73 10.86
N ARG A 287 -23.62 -2.18 9.65
CA ARG A 287 -24.94 -2.75 9.34
C ARG A 287 -24.88 -4.09 8.64
N TRP A 288 -23.74 -4.43 8.05
CA TRP A 288 -23.62 -5.58 7.16
C TRP A 288 -22.31 -6.32 7.41
N VAL A 289 -22.42 -7.65 7.43
CA VAL A 289 -21.27 -8.56 7.42
C VAL A 289 -21.33 -9.34 6.12
N VAL A 290 -20.24 -9.33 5.36
CA VAL A 290 -20.13 -10.07 4.11
C VAL A 290 -18.97 -11.05 4.23
N ILE A 291 -19.29 -12.33 4.04
CA ILE A 291 -18.37 -13.44 4.27
C ILE A 291 -18.08 -14.14 2.96
N ASP A 292 -16.79 -14.37 2.71
CA ASP A 292 -16.33 -15.31 1.69
C ASP A 292 -16.02 -16.65 2.37
N ARG A 293 -16.83 -17.67 2.10
CA ARG A 293 -16.72 -19.01 2.70
C ARG A 293 -15.36 -19.65 2.44
N ARG A 294 -14.67 -19.25 1.36
CA ARG A 294 -13.36 -19.80 1.00
C ARG A 294 -12.30 -19.48 2.05
N GLN A 295 -12.51 -18.49 2.92
CA GLN A 295 -11.63 -18.17 4.04
C GLN A 295 -11.48 -19.33 5.05
N ALA A 296 -12.48 -20.21 5.14
CA ALA A 296 -12.46 -21.37 6.02
C ALA A 296 -11.44 -22.42 5.58
N ASP A 297 -11.17 -22.51 4.28
CA ASP A 297 -10.35 -23.57 3.67
C ASP A 297 -9.05 -23.06 3.02
N ASN A 298 -8.89 -21.74 2.86
CA ASN A 298 -7.77 -21.15 2.12
C ASN A 298 -7.06 -20.07 2.92
N VAL A 299 -5.73 -20.07 2.87
CA VAL A 299 -4.90 -18.96 3.35
C VAL A 299 -4.72 -17.92 2.23
N PRO A 300 -4.93 -16.61 2.49
CA PRO A 300 -4.70 -15.54 1.53
C PRO A 300 -3.29 -15.54 0.96
N LEU A 301 -3.14 -15.40 -0.37
CA LEU A 301 -1.83 -15.29 -1.01
C LEU A 301 -0.99 -14.13 -0.46
N ILE A 302 -1.62 -13.00 -0.15
CA ILE A 302 -0.96 -11.82 0.43
C ILE A 302 -0.58 -11.98 1.91
N GLY A 303 -1.02 -13.08 2.55
CA GLY A 303 -0.69 -13.44 3.92
C GLY A 303 -1.61 -12.89 5.02
N PHE A 304 -2.69 -12.19 4.69
CA PHE A 304 -3.66 -11.66 5.67
C PHE A 304 -5.06 -11.57 5.04
N TYR A 305 -6.11 -11.64 5.86
CA TYR A 305 -7.51 -11.63 5.42
C TYR A 305 -8.08 -10.22 5.35
N VAL A 306 -7.82 -9.37 6.34
CA VAL A 306 -8.44 -8.05 6.50
C VAL A 306 -7.41 -6.95 6.23
N ASP A 307 -6.36 -6.88 7.05
CA ASP A 307 -5.29 -5.89 6.94
C ASP A 307 -3.96 -6.45 7.48
N GLN A 308 -2.85 -5.79 7.14
CA GLN A 308 -1.50 -6.16 7.58
C GLN A 308 -1.28 -6.08 9.10
N THR A 309 -2.18 -5.43 9.83
CA THR A 309 -2.12 -5.27 11.28
C THR A 309 -2.92 -6.32 12.06
N GLU A 310 -3.57 -7.26 11.35
CA GLU A 310 -4.35 -8.30 12.01
C GLU A 310 -3.49 -9.33 12.76
N PRO A 311 -4.05 -10.05 13.76
CA PRO A 311 -3.33 -11.11 14.45
C PRO A 311 -2.82 -12.20 13.48
N LEU A 312 -1.52 -12.51 13.57
CA LEU A 312 -0.83 -13.48 12.73
C LEU A 312 -0.77 -13.12 11.23
N ALA A 313 -0.92 -11.84 10.86
CA ALA A 313 -0.65 -11.38 9.50
C ALA A 313 0.73 -11.86 9.03
N ARG A 314 0.79 -12.45 7.83
CA ARG A 314 1.97 -13.06 7.18
C ARG A 314 2.61 -14.26 7.89
N LEU A 315 2.18 -14.57 9.12
CA LEU A 315 2.68 -15.71 9.91
C LEU A 315 1.74 -16.93 9.86
N ARG A 316 0.48 -16.71 9.49
CA ARG A 316 -0.52 -17.77 9.45
C ARG A 316 -0.25 -18.76 8.32
N THR A 317 -0.18 -20.05 8.68
CA THR A 317 0.04 -21.17 7.75
C THR A 317 -1.19 -22.05 7.55
N GLN A 318 -2.23 -21.86 8.35
CA GLN A 318 -3.48 -22.63 8.29
C GLN A 318 -4.70 -21.71 8.04
N PRO A 319 -5.73 -22.19 7.34
CA PRO A 319 -7.00 -21.46 7.16
C PRO A 319 -7.70 -21.11 8.48
N LEU A 320 -8.73 -20.26 8.42
CA LEU A 320 -9.49 -19.84 9.61
C LEU A 320 -10.46 -20.90 10.16
N GLY A 321 -10.68 -22.00 9.43
CA GLY A 321 -11.62 -23.04 9.84
C GLY A 321 -13.09 -22.65 9.63
N ILE A 322 -13.96 -23.66 9.70
CA ILE A 322 -15.39 -23.51 9.38
C ILE A 322 -16.13 -22.61 10.37
N GLY A 323 -15.70 -22.55 11.64
CA GLY A 323 -16.33 -21.70 12.65
C GLY A 323 -16.30 -20.21 12.28
N SER A 324 -15.28 -19.79 11.54
CA SER A 324 -15.13 -18.39 11.09
C SER A 324 -16.26 -17.93 10.16
N VAL A 325 -16.93 -18.87 9.48
CA VAL A 325 -18.00 -18.59 8.51
C VAL A 325 -19.37 -18.96 9.05
N THR A 326 -19.50 -20.03 9.84
CA THR A 326 -20.80 -20.53 10.34
C THR A 326 -21.29 -19.83 11.60
N LYS A 327 -20.42 -19.13 12.35
CA LYS A 327 -20.80 -18.43 13.60
C LYS A 327 -21.96 -17.43 13.44
N PHE A 328 -22.24 -16.97 12.23
CA PHE A 328 -23.34 -16.05 11.93
C PHE A 328 -24.69 -16.75 11.75
N ASP A 329 -24.72 -18.05 11.51
CA ASP A 329 -25.95 -18.79 11.21
C ASP A 329 -26.80 -18.97 12.47
N ASP A 330 -26.11 -19.14 13.61
CA ASP A 330 -26.73 -19.29 14.92
C ASP A 330 -26.82 -17.96 15.67
N ALA A 331 -26.31 -16.86 15.09
CA ALA A 331 -26.29 -15.57 15.76
C ALA A 331 -27.67 -14.88 15.68
N PRO A 332 -28.33 -14.58 16.81
CA PRO A 332 -29.68 -14.02 16.81
C PRO A 332 -29.77 -12.61 16.20
N TRP A 333 -28.63 -11.92 16.07
CA TRP A 333 -28.52 -10.59 15.47
C TRP A 333 -28.18 -10.62 13.98
N ALA A 334 -27.82 -11.76 13.41
CA ALA A 334 -27.40 -11.87 12.01
C ALA A 334 -28.51 -12.49 11.16
N ILE A 335 -28.99 -11.75 10.17
CA ILE A 335 -30.02 -12.21 9.23
C ILE A 335 -29.36 -12.41 7.87
N ARG A 336 -29.21 -13.65 7.40
CA ARG A 336 -28.71 -13.92 6.06
C ARG A 336 -29.73 -13.43 5.01
N VAL A 337 -29.34 -12.47 4.18
CA VAL A 337 -30.21 -11.87 3.14
C VAL A 337 -29.80 -12.27 1.73
N TYR A 338 -28.57 -12.75 1.57
CA TYR A 338 -28.03 -13.23 0.30
C TYR A 338 -27.10 -14.40 0.58
N SER A 339 -27.14 -15.37 -0.33
CA SER A 339 -26.22 -16.50 -0.33
C SER A 339 -25.99 -16.93 -1.77
N SER A 340 -24.72 -17.12 -2.13
CA SER A 340 -24.31 -17.79 -3.35
C SER A 340 -23.47 -19.03 -3.00
N THR A 341 -22.62 -19.50 -3.92
CA THR A 341 -21.74 -20.63 -3.66
C THR A 341 -20.77 -20.31 -2.52
N ASN A 342 -20.08 -19.16 -2.61
CA ASN A 342 -19.03 -18.75 -1.69
C ASN A 342 -19.35 -17.48 -0.91
N ILE A 343 -20.31 -16.65 -1.33
CA ILE A 343 -20.55 -15.35 -0.69
C ILE A 343 -21.85 -15.38 0.10
N ASP A 344 -21.76 -14.99 1.37
CA ASP A 344 -22.91 -14.74 2.24
C ASP A 344 -22.96 -13.28 2.66
N ILE A 345 -24.17 -12.71 2.69
CA ILE A 345 -24.39 -11.35 3.21
C ILE A 345 -25.39 -11.43 4.36
N TYR A 346 -24.95 -10.97 5.52
CA TYR A 346 -25.76 -10.86 6.73
C TYR A 346 -26.09 -9.41 7.01
N ARG A 347 -27.38 -9.14 7.19
CA ARG A 347 -27.87 -7.90 7.78
C ARG A 347 -27.81 -8.00 9.29
N ILE A 348 -27.28 -6.98 9.94
CA ILE A 348 -27.31 -6.88 11.40
C ILE A 348 -28.69 -6.35 11.83
N ASP A 349 -29.42 -7.15 12.62
CA ASP A 349 -30.55 -6.66 13.38
C ASP A 349 -30.05 -5.86 14.59
N VAL A 350 -30.11 -4.54 14.46
CA VAL A 350 -29.65 -3.58 15.48
C VAL A 350 -30.39 -3.75 16.81
N ARG A 351 -31.66 -4.17 16.80
CA ARG A 351 -32.44 -4.37 18.03
C ARG A 351 -31.96 -5.62 18.76
N ALA A 352 -31.82 -6.72 18.03
CA ALA A 352 -31.29 -7.96 18.57
C ALA A 352 -29.84 -7.78 19.05
N ALA A 353 -28.98 -7.11 18.27
CA ALA A 353 -27.60 -6.80 18.65
C ALA A 353 -27.50 -6.01 19.96
N SER A 354 -28.42 -5.05 20.16
CA SER A 354 -28.49 -4.25 21.38
C SER A 354 -29.01 -5.06 22.58
N GLY A 355 -29.94 -6.00 22.34
CA GLY A 355 -30.51 -6.90 23.35
C GLY A 355 -29.59 -8.04 23.80
N THR A 356 -28.85 -8.65 22.88
CA THR A 356 -27.85 -9.71 23.17
C THR A 356 -26.80 -9.22 24.16
N ALA A 357 -26.45 -7.94 24.07
CA ALA A 357 -25.47 -7.35 24.97
C ALA A 357 -26.05 -6.90 26.32
N ALA A 358 -27.34 -6.56 26.38
CA ALA A 358 -28.01 -6.22 27.63
C ALA A 358 -28.26 -7.45 28.52
N ASN A 359 -28.53 -8.62 27.92
CA ASN A 359 -28.78 -9.87 28.66
C ASN A 359 -27.52 -10.45 29.34
N LEU A 360 -26.31 -10.01 28.94
CA LEU A 360 -25.05 -10.41 29.57
C LEU A 360 -24.56 -9.41 30.62
N ASP A 361 -25.09 -8.19 30.62
CA ASP A 361 -24.90 -7.16 31.67
C ASP A 361 -26.00 -7.23 32.75
N GLY A 362 -26.84 -8.27 32.75
CA GLY A 362 -27.82 -8.52 33.81
C GLY A 362 -27.13 -8.69 35.17
N PRO A 363 -27.73 -8.21 36.27
CA PRO A 363 -27.08 -8.24 37.57
C PRO A 363 -26.76 -9.69 37.96
N VAL A 364 -25.50 -9.94 38.30
CA VAL A 364 -25.10 -11.07 39.14
C VAL A 364 -25.70 -10.83 40.53
N TYR A 365 -27.00 -11.03 40.65
CA TYR A 365 -27.72 -11.18 41.90
C TYR A 365 -28.50 -12.49 41.81
N GLY A 366 -27.79 -13.57 42.08
CA GLY A 366 -28.36 -14.84 42.51
C GLY A 366 -27.92 -15.09 43.94
N ALA A 367 -28.77 -14.68 44.89
CA ALA A 367 -28.73 -15.17 46.26
C ALA A 367 -29.29 -16.60 46.31
N GLY A 368 -28.75 -17.41 47.22
CA GLY A 368 -29.25 -18.74 47.65
C GLY A 368 -28.18 -19.82 47.45
N ALA A 369 -27.63 -20.47 48.49
CA ALA A 369 -28.19 -20.84 49.79
C ALA A 369 -27.20 -20.65 50.94
#